data_AF-A0A960IHZ2-F1
#
_entry.id   AF-A0A960IHZ2-F1
#
_cell.length_a   1.000
_cell.length_b   1.000
_cell.length_c   1.000
_cell.angle_alpha   90.00
_cell.angle_beta   90.00
_cell.angle_gamma   90.00
#
_symmetry.space_group_name_H-M   'P 1'
#
loop_
_entity.id
_entity.type
_entity.pdbx_description
1 polymer ?
#
loop_
_entity_poly.entity_id
_entity_poly.type
_entity_poly.pdbx_seq_one_letter_code
_entity_poly.pdbx_strand_id
1 'polypeptide(L)'
;DGAIINWLSADDVATVAPIVKQFGDDKEIVARIFVAPSTDADTVRAFGRFAISAYLNVPVYAQFHEWLGRSEALGEMWSQWQAGDRKAATAAIPDRVIDELIVHGSPEACREHIARYVANGVDTPALAILPFPGIDQRQAMRDLAPR
;
A
#
# COMPACT_ATOMS: atom_id res chain seq x y z
N ASP A 1 -5.64 23.09 -1.46
CA ASP A 1 -4.68 22.34 -2.31
C ASP A 1 -3.93 21.35 -1.41
N GLY A 2 -3.16 20.42 -1.98
CA GLY A 2 -2.66 19.29 -1.18
C GLY A 2 -1.76 18.33 -1.95
N ALA A 3 -1.54 17.16 -1.37
CA ALA A 3 -0.75 16.07 -1.94
C ALA A 3 -1.55 14.77 -2.03
N ILE A 4 -1.29 14.00 -3.08
CA ILE A 4 -1.79 12.62 -3.21
C ILE A 4 -0.61 11.68 -2.97
N ILE A 5 -0.73 10.81 -1.98
CA ILE A 5 0.27 9.80 -1.63
C ILE A 5 -0.26 8.39 -1.95
N ASN A 6 0.63 7.46 -2.30
CA ASN A 6 0.26 6.07 -2.58
C ASN A 6 1.44 5.12 -2.29
N TRP A 7 1.18 3.81 -2.34
CA TRP A 7 2.19 2.75 -2.16
C TRP A 7 3.02 2.95 -0.89
N LEU A 8 2.35 3.22 0.21
CA LEU A 8 2.94 3.35 1.53
C LEU A 8 2.00 2.74 2.57
N SER A 9 2.57 2.23 3.66
CA SER A 9 1.80 1.69 4.78
C SER A 9 1.14 2.81 5.58
N ALA A 10 0.23 2.43 6.48
CA ALA A 10 -0.33 3.39 7.44
C ALA A 10 0.78 4.06 8.26
N ASP A 11 1.81 3.30 8.66
CA ASP A 11 2.88 3.80 9.53
C ASP A 11 3.85 4.74 8.77
N ASP A 12 4.07 4.51 7.47
CA ASP A 12 4.85 5.42 6.62
C ASP A 12 4.21 6.81 6.52
N VAL A 13 2.89 6.92 6.69
CA VAL A 13 2.19 8.22 6.71
C VAL A 13 2.76 9.12 7.81
N ALA A 14 3.14 8.57 8.96
CA ALA A 14 3.71 9.37 10.06
C ALA A 14 5.04 10.03 9.67
N THR A 15 5.75 9.48 8.68
CA THR A 15 6.96 10.08 8.08
C THR A 15 6.61 11.09 6.99
N VAL A 16 5.62 10.80 6.14
CA VAL A 16 5.28 11.62 4.96
C VAL A 16 4.41 12.84 5.31
N ALA A 17 3.42 12.68 6.19
CA ALA A 17 2.45 13.72 6.50
C ALA A 17 3.08 15.03 7.02
N PRO A 18 4.08 15.01 7.93
CA PRO A 18 4.75 16.23 8.37
C PRO A 18 5.42 17.00 7.22
N ILE A 19 5.91 16.31 6.19
CA ILE A 19 6.56 16.93 5.02
C ILE A 19 5.55 17.73 4.19
N VAL A 20 4.30 17.30 4.12
CA VAL A 20 3.24 18.05 3.44
C VAL A 20 2.76 19.20 4.33
N LYS A 21 2.52 18.93 5.62
CA LYS A 21 1.97 19.91 6.57
C LYS A 21 2.94 21.05 6.90
N GLN A 22 4.25 20.90 6.69
CA GLN A 22 5.19 22.03 6.80
C GLN A 22 4.86 23.19 5.84
N PHE A 23 4.07 22.94 4.78
CA PHE A 23 3.61 23.95 3.83
C PHE A 23 2.23 24.53 4.17
N GLY A 24 1.63 24.15 5.30
CA GLY A 24 0.35 24.62 5.82
C GLY A 24 -0.47 23.51 6.47
N ASP A 25 -1.06 23.78 7.64
CA ASP A 25 -1.92 22.81 8.34
C ASP A 25 -3.19 22.46 7.54
N ASP A 26 -3.63 23.38 6.68
CA ASP A 26 -4.78 23.26 5.78
C ASP A 26 -4.49 22.45 4.51
N LYS A 27 -3.23 22.05 4.26
CA LYS A 27 -2.87 21.22 3.10
C LYS A 27 -3.48 19.84 3.23
N GLU A 28 -4.32 19.46 2.27
CA GLU A 28 -4.99 18.18 2.26
C GLU A 28 -4.04 17.04 1.88
N ILE A 29 -4.08 15.94 2.63
CA ILE A 29 -3.38 14.71 2.30
C ILE A 29 -4.40 13.66 1.89
N VAL A 30 -4.42 13.34 0.60
CA VAL A 30 -5.22 12.24 0.05
C VAL A 30 -4.33 11.01 -0.07
N ALA A 31 -4.69 9.90 0.58
CA ALA A 31 -3.97 8.64 0.40
C ALA A 31 -4.75 7.69 -0.51
N ARG A 32 -4.14 7.28 -1.62
CA ARG A 32 -4.64 6.16 -2.41
C ARG A 32 -4.23 4.85 -1.74
N ILE A 33 -5.16 4.23 -1.02
CA ILE A 33 -4.93 3.02 -0.23
C ILE A 33 -5.38 1.81 -1.04
N PHE A 34 -4.50 0.83 -1.22
CA PHE A 34 -4.84 -0.41 -1.91
C PHE A 34 -5.50 -1.38 -0.93
N VAL A 35 -6.70 -1.85 -1.27
CA VAL A 35 -7.52 -2.65 -0.35
C VAL A 35 -8.00 -3.92 -1.05
N ALA A 36 -7.89 -5.05 -0.36
CA ALA A 36 -8.39 -6.34 -0.78
C ALA A 36 -9.17 -6.99 0.39
N PRO A 37 -10.48 -6.67 0.59
CA PRO A 37 -11.27 -7.19 1.70
C PRO A 37 -11.52 -8.70 1.57
N SER A 38 -10.57 -9.47 2.08
CA SER A 38 -10.58 -10.93 2.09
C SER A 38 -9.80 -11.42 3.30
N THR A 39 -10.33 -12.44 3.97
CA THR A 39 -9.60 -13.16 5.02
C THR A 39 -8.67 -14.24 4.46
N ASP A 40 -8.68 -14.49 3.15
CA ASP A 40 -7.73 -15.38 2.47
C ASP A 40 -6.42 -14.62 2.19
N ALA A 41 -5.58 -14.55 3.22
CA ALA A 41 -4.29 -13.85 3.18
C ALA A 41 -3.34 -14.46 2.13
N ASP A 42 -3.37 -15.77 1.90
CA ASP A 42 -2.48 -16.43 0.95
C ASP A 42 -2.81 -16.01 -0.49
N THR A 43 -4.11 -15.96 -0.85
CA THR A 43 -4.53 -15.41 -2.14
C THR A 43 -4.13 -13.94 -2.27
N VAL A 44 -4.40 -13.11 -1.25
CA VAL A 44 -4.02 -11.68 -1.29
C VAL A 44 -2.52 -11.51 -1.47
N ARG A 45 -1.69 -12.27 -0.75
CA ARG A 45 -0.23 -12.21 -0.86
C ARG A 45 0.27 -12.69 -2.21
N ALA A 46 -0.32 -13.75 -2.77
CA ALA A 46 0.05 -14.25 -4.09
C ALA A 46 -0.20 -13.18 -5.18
N PHE A 47 -1.41 -12.61 -5.23
CA PHE A 47 -1.76 -11.57 -6.21
C PHE A 47 -1.10 -10.22 -5.90
N GLY A 48 -0.90 -9.91 -4.62
CA GLY A 48 -0.22 -8.71 -4.13
C GLY A 48 1.21 -8.62 -4.61
N ARG A 49 1.97 -9.72 -4.61
CA ARG A 49 3.34 -9.72 -5.17
C ARG A 49 3.39 -9.26 -6.62
N PHE A 50 2.46 -9.72 -7.45
CA PHE A 50 2.38 -9.28 -8.85
C PHE A 50 1.98 -7.81 -8.98
N ALA A 51 1.03 -7.35 -8.17
CA ALA A 51 0.61 -5.95 -8.17
C ALA A 51 1.76 -5.01 -7.74
N ILE A 52 2.47 -5.37 -6.67
CA ILE A 52 3.55 -4.59 -6.08
C ILE A 52 4.80 -4.59 -6.96
N SER A 53 5.15 -5.72 -7.59
CA SER A 53 6.34 -5.79 -8.44
C SER A 53 6.28 -4.86 -9.65
N ALA A 54 5.06 -4.56 -10.15
CA ALA A 54 4.85 -3.60 -11.23
C ALA A 54 5.19 -2.15 -10.85
N TYR A 55 5.19 -1.83 -9.55
CA TYR A 55 5.47 -0.48 -9.03
C TYR A 55 6.83 -0.38 -8.36
N LEU A 56 7.16 -1.27 -7.41
CA LEU A 56 8.34 -1.10 -6.54
C LEU A 56 9.68 -1.26 -7.26
N ASN A 57 9.69 -1.73 -8.49
CA ASN A 57 10.88 -1.78 -9.34
C ASN A 57 11.07 -0.53 -10.22
N VAL A 58 10.05 0.33 -10.32
CA VAL A 58 10.16 1.60 -11.04
C VAL A 58 11.03 2.55 -10.22
N PRO A 59 12.03 3.25 -10.82
CA PRO A 59 13.08 3.94 -10.08
C PRO A 59 12.60 4.88 -8.97
N VAL A 60 11.51 5.62 -9.20
CA VAL A 60 10.96 6.56 -8.21
C VAL A 60 10.39 5.85 -6.98
N TYR A 61 9.72 4.70 -7.16
CA TYR A 61 9.17 3.92 -6.06
C TYR A 61 10.28 3.17 -5.32
N ALA A 62 11.26 2.61 -6.04
CA ALA A 62 12.40 1.96 -5.41
C ALA A 62 13.14 2.93 -4.46
N GLN A 63 13.46 4.15 -4.94
CA GLN A 63 14.09 5.19 -4.12
C GLN A 63 13.21 5.63 -2.94
N PHE A 64 11.89 5.73 -3.16
CA PHE A 64 10.95 6.07 -2.10
C PHE A 64 10.94 5.02 -0.98
N HIS A 65 10.93 3.73 -1.31
CA HIS A 65 10.96 2.66 -0.31
C HIS A 65 12.32 2.47 0.35
N GLU A 66 13.41 2.75 -0.37
CA GLU A 66 14.74 2.86 0.24
C GLU A 66 14.77 3.98 1.28
N TRP A 67 14.23 5.16 0.95
CA TRP A 67 14.11 6.28 1.88
C TRP A 67 13.21 5.97 3.08
N LEU A 68 12.14 5.19 2.89
CA LEU A 68 11.30 4.67 3.98
C LEU A 68 11.96 3.53 4.78
N GLY A 69 13.21 3.15 4.48
CA GLY A 69 13.96 2.15 5.25
C GLY A 69 13.70 0.69 4.88
N ARG A 70 13.11 0.41 3.70
CA ARG A 70 12.80 -0.97 3.26
C ARG A 70 13.91 -1.66 2.47
N SER A 71 15.13 -1.11 2.44
CA SER A 71 16.24 -1.68 1.65
C SER A 71 16.58 -3.12 2.06
N GLU A 72 16.53 -3.47 3.34
CA GLU A 72 16.73 -4.85 3.79
C GLU A 72 15.65 -5.79 3.25
N ALA A 73 14.39 -5.34 3.22
CA ALA A 73 13.25 -6.14 2.80
C ALA A 73 13.14 -6.31 1.27
N LEU A 74 13.57 -5.30 0.50
CA LEU A 74 13.37 -5.23 -0.95
C LEU A 74 14.66 -5.35 -1.78
N GLY A 75 15.83 -5.36 -1.13
CA GLY A 75 17.13 -5.40 -1.82
C GLY A 75 17.28 -6.60 -2.76
N GLU A 76 16.80 -7.78 -2.35
CA GLU A 76 16.83 -8.97 -3.21
C GLU A 76 15.92 -8.80 -4.43
N MET A 77 14.68 -8.32 -4.26
CA MET A 77 13.78 -8.04 -5.39
C MET A 77 14.46 -7.11 -6.40
N TRP A 78 15.04 -6.01 -5.95
CA TRP A 78 15.69 -5.03 -6.82
C TRP A 78 16.90 -5.62 -7.54
N SER A 79 17.74 -6.38 -6.84
CA SER A 79 18.90 -7.06 -7.44
C SER A 79 18.48 -8.02 -8.56
N GLN A 80 17.49 -8.87 -8.31
CA GLN A 80 16.95 -9.80 -9.32
C GLN A 80 16.30 -9.05 -10.48
N TRP A 81 15.60 -7.95 -10.21
CA TRP A 81 15.01 -7.11 -11.26
C TRP A 81 16.08 -6.48 -12.15
N GLN A 82 17.18 -5.98 -11.58
CA GLN A 82 18.29 -5.44 -12.36
C GLN A 82 19.02 -6.52 -13.18
N ALA A 83 19.10 -7.74 -12.65
CA ALA A 83 19.62 -8.90 -13.38
C ALA A 83 18.68 -9.40 -14.51
N GLY A 84 17.47 -8.83 -14.62
CA GLY A 84 16.47 -9.21 -15.63
C GLY A 84 15.59 -10.39 -15.23
N ASP A 85 15.79 -11.02 -14.08
CA ASP A 85 14.97 -12.13 -13.60
C ASP A 85 13.71 -11.62 -12.90
N ARG A 86 12.68 -11.34 -13.71
CA ARG A 86 11.37 -10.84 -13.24
C ARG A 86 10.66 -11.83 -12.29
N LYS A 87 10.88 -13.13 -12.50
CA LYS A 87 10.23 -14.19 -11.71
C LYS A 87 10.86 -14.26 -10.34
N ALA A 88 12.20 -14.29 -10.27
CA ALA A 88 12.93 -14.24 -9.00
C ALA A 88 12.64 -12.95 -8.24
N ALA A 89 12.63 -11.80 -8.93
CA ALA A 89 12.29 -10.51 -8.31
C ALA A 89 10.92 -10.54 -7.63
N THR A 90 9.89 -11.01 -8.32
CA THR A 90 8.53 -11.10 -7.76
C THR A 90 8.46 -12.09 -6.59
N ALA A 91 9.16 -13.22 -6.68
CA ALA A 91 9.21 -14.23 -5.63
C ALA A 91 9.95 -13.75 -4.36
N ALA A 92 10.92 -12.86 -4.52
CA ALA A 92 11.71 -12.29 -3.42
C ALA A 92 10.94 -11.28 -2.56
N ILE A 93 9.73 -10.86 -2.96
CA ILE A 93 8.92 -9.92 -2.16
C ILE A 93 8.38 -10.67 -0.93
N PRO A 94 8.72 -10.22 0.30
CA PRO A 94 8.29 -10.89 1.51
C PRO A 94 6.82 -10.57 1.84
N ASP A 95 6.11 -11.53 2.44
CA ASP A 95 4.70 -11.39 2.86
C ASP A 95 4.46 -10.11 3.67
N ARG A 96 5.37 -9.78 4.61
CA ARG A 96 5.25 -8.59 5.47
C ARG A 96 5.11 -7.29 4.67
N VAL A 97 5.79 -7.17 3.53
CA VAL A 97 5.68 -5.96 2.68
C VAL A 97 4.31 -5.92 2.00
N ILE A 98 3.76 -7.07 1.62
CA ILE A 98 2.40 -7.12 1.08
C ILE A 98 1.39 -6.72 2.15
N ASP A 99 1.52 -7.27 3.36
CA ASP A 99 0.60 -7.00 4.48
C ASP A 99 0.68 -5.54 4.96
N GLU A 100 1.83 -4.89 4.80
CA GLU A 100 2.01 -3.46 5.07
C GLU A 100 1.39 -2.56 3.98
N LEU A 101 1.47 -2.96 2.71
CA LEU A 101 1.13 -2.10 1.57
C LEU A 101 -0.28 -2.34 0.99
N ILE A 102 -0.88 -3.49 1.29
CA ILE A 102 -2.24 -3.84 0.88
C ILE A 102 -3.06 -4.11 2.13
N VAL A 103 -4.10 -3.31 2.35
CA VAL A 103 -5.05 -3.52 3.44
C VAL A 103 -5.94 -4.72 3.10
N HIS A 104 -5.89 -5.78 3.91
CA HIS A 104 -6.72 -6.97 3.74
C HIS A 104 -7.21 -7.51 5.09
N GLY A 105 -8.08 -8.53 5.05
CA GLY A 105 -8.81 -9.05 6.22
C GLY A 105 -10.33 -8.94 6.05
N SER A 106 -11.06 -9.08 7.16
CA SER A 106 -12.50 -8.80 7.17
C SER A 106 -12.76 -7.32 6.86
N PRO A 107 -13.96 -6.94 6.39
CA PRO A 107 -14.31 -5.54 6.19
C PRO A 107 -14.10 -4.67 7.44
N GLU A 108 -14.36 -5.22 8.64
CA GLU A 108 -14.10 -4.56 9.92
C GLU A 108 -12.61 -4.28 10.10
N ALA A 109 -11.75 -5.29 9.93
CA ALA A 109 -10.30 -5.15 10.05
C ALA A 109 -9.74 -4.16 9.00
N CYS A 110 -10.27 -4.17 7.78
CA CYS A 110 -9.91 -3.19 6.76
C CYS A 110 -10.28 -1.76 7.20
N ARG A 111 -11.48 -1.54 7.76
CA ARG A 111 -11.89 -0.21 8.27
C ARG A 111 -10.99 0.26 9.42
N GLU A 112 -10.65 -0.62 10.35
CA GLU A 112 -9.71 -0.32 11.44
C GLU A 112 -8.32 0.06 10.90
N HIS A 113 -7.82 -0.68 9.89
CA HIS A 113 -6.54 -0.35 9.26
C HIS A 113 -6.62 0.99 8.51
N ILE A 114 -7.68 1.26 7.76
CA ILE A 114 -7.89 2.56 7.09
C ILE A 114 -7.93 3.70 8.11
N ALA A 115 -8.52 3.49 9.29
CA ALA A 115 -8.52 4.49 10.37
C ALA A 115 -7.10 4.79 10.89
N ARG A 116 -6.15 3.84 10.81
CA ARG A 116 -4.73 4.12 11.13
C ARG A 116 -4.08 5.11 10.17
N TYR A 117 -4.41 5.04 8.86
CA TYR A 117 -3.93 6.06 7.91
C TYR A 117 -4.40 7.45 8.31
N VAL A 118 -5.68 7.57 8.70
CA VAL A 118 -6.26 8.84 9.17
C VAL A 118 -5.58 9.31 10.46
N ALA A 119 -5.42 8.41 11.44
CA ALA A 119 -4.74 8.73 12.69
C ALA A 119 -3.29 9.19 12.50
N ASN A 120 -2.62 8.72 11.44
CA ASN A 120 -1.25 9.08 11.12
C ASN A 120 -1.12 10.32 10.21
N GLY A 121 -2.23 10.94 9.82
CA GLY A 121 -2.24 12.26 9.15
C GLY A 121 -2.83 12.28 7.74
N VAL A 122 -3.48 11.21 7.27
CA VAL A 122 -4.30 11.27 6.04
C VAL A 122 -5.61 11.99 6.33
N ASP A 123 -5.93 13.01 5.53
CA ASP A 123 -7.22 13.70 5.63
C ASP A 123 -8.31 12.95 4.85
N THR A 124 -7.98 12.47 3.64
CA THR A 124 -8.95 11.83 2.73
C THR A 124 -8.46 10.45 2.25
N PRO A 125 -9.02 9.35 2.79
CA PRO A 125 -8.76 8.01 2.27
C PRO A 125 -9.45 7.78 0.91
N ALA A 126 -8.65 7.52 -0.13
CA ALA A 126 -9.13 7.15 -1.46
C ALA A 126 -8.90 5.64 -1.70
N LEU A 127 -9.93 4.82 -1.43
CA LEU A 127 -9.81 3.36 -1.48
C LEU A 127 -9.74 2.84 -2.92
N ALA A 128 -8.66 2.14 -3.25
CA ALA A 128 -8.47 1.42 -4.50
C ALA A 128 -8.71 -0.08 -4.24
N ILE A 129 -9.94 -0.54 -4.51
CA ILE A 129 -10.30 -1.95 -4.34
C ILE A 129 -9.62 -2.79 -5.43
N LEU A 130 -8.72 -3.67 -5.01
CA LEU A 130 -7.98 -4.55 -5.91
C LEU A 130 -8.89 -5.66 -6.44
N PRO A 131 -8.91 -5.93 -7.77
CA PRO A 131 -9.77 -6.94 -8.37
C PRO A 131 -9.15 -8.35 -8.23
N PHE A 132 -8.80 -8.75 -7.01
CA PHE A 132 -8.26 -10.07 -6.73
C PHE A 132 -9.35 -11.15 -6.76
N PRO A 133 -9.00 -12.42 -6.99
CA PRO A 133 -10.00 -13.50 -7.00
C PRO A 133 -10.82 -13.52 -5.71
N GLY A 134 -12.13 -13.72 -5.84
CA GLY A 134 -13.05 -13.77 -4.71
C GLY A 134 -13.54 -12.40 -4.22
N ILE A 135 -13.01 -11.29 -4.74
CA ILE A 135 -13.45 -9.94 -4.35
C ILE A 135 -14.51 -9.40 -5.32
N ASP A 136 -15.74 -9.25 -4.84
CA ASP A 136 -16.76 -8.42 -5.50
C ASP A 136 -16.50 -6.95 -5.16
N GLN A 137 -16.03 -6.17 -6.13
CA GLN A 137 -15.70 -4.77 -5.93
C GLN A 137 -16.90 -3.92 -5.50
N ARG A 138 -18.12 -4.21 -5.98
CA ARG A 138 -19.31 -3.44 -5.58
C ARG A 138 -19.68 -3.73 -4.14
N GLN A 139 -19.59 -4.99 -3.74
CA GLN A 139 -19.86 -5.37 -2.35
C GLN A 139 -18.78 -4.80 -1.42
N ALA A 140 -17.51 -4.92 -1.78
CA ALA A 140 -16.40 -4.32 -1.04
C ALA A 140 -16.56 -2.80 -0.86
N MET A 141 -17.00 -2.08 -1.90
CA MET A 141 -17.30 -0.64 -1.79
C MET A 141 -18.43 -0.35 -0.80
N ARG A 142 -19.49 -1.17 -0.76
CA ARG A 142 -20.58 -1.01 0.22
C ARG A 142 -20.12 -1.32 1.63
N ASP A 143 -19.35 -2.39 1.80
CA ASP A 143 -18.86 -2.81 3.09
C ASP A 143 -17.91 -1.75 3.67
N LEU A 144 -17.06 -1.15 2.85
CA LEU A 144 -16.10 -0.14 3.28
C LEU A 144 -16.62 1.30 3.23
N ALA A 145 -17.86 1.52 2.80
CA ALA A 145 -18.45 2.85 2.78
C ALA A 145 -18.46 3.45 4.22
N PRO A 146 -18.23 4.77 4.35
CA PRO A 146 -18.43 5.46 5.62
C PRO A 146 -19.83 5.19 6.17
N ARG A 147 -19.93 4.97 7.48
CA ARG A 147 -21.20 4.80 8.19
C ARG A 147 -21.66 6.11 8.80
#